data_AF-A0A7Y5S8E4-F1
#
_entry.id   AF-A0A7Y5S8E4-F1
#
_cell.length_a   1.000
_cell.length_b   1.000
_cell.length_c   1.000
_cell.angle_alpha   90.00
_cell.angle_beta   90.00
_cell.angle_gamma   90.00
#
_symmetry.space_group_name_H-M   'P 1'
#
loop_
_entity.id
_entity.type
_entity.pdbx_description
1 polymer ?
#
loop_
_entity_poly.entity_id
_entity_poly.type
_entity_poly.pdbx_seq_one_letter_code
_entity_poly.pdbx_strand_id
1 'polypeptide(L)'
;MELKSKYARSAFTLFEVMIVIAIIVAIGGLVGLSVLSRKKDADKDLAKVQIKSIESALEGFHLKYDRWPTDEEGLAVLWSKDTLSPDADAAKWAAELKSPIPTDKWGTPWGYRAVSEHGDETKFDLWSNGPDKQEGTEDDIKNWTDDGEGAPTDSGTPSTTGGSSTTGG
;
A
#
# COMPACT_ATOMS: atom_id res chain seq x y z
N MET A 1 16.90 -75.43 -27.94
CA MET A 1 16.65 -74.18 -28.70
C MET A 1 16.30 -73.10 -27.69
N GLU A 2 17.26 -72.24 -27.35
CA GLU A 2 17.04 -71.15 -26.39
C GLU A 2 16.97 -69.84 -27.18
N LEU A 3 15.75 -69.34 -27.41
CA LEU A 3 15.55 -68.04 -28.06
C LEU A 3 15.70 -66.96 -26.99
N LYS A 4 16.91 -66.41 -26.87
CA LYS A 4 17.16 -65.22 -26.04
C LYS A 4 16.42 -64.04 -26.65
N SER A 5 15.29 -63.69 -26.04
CA SER A 5 14.60 -62.42 -26.28
C SER A 5 15.56 -61.27 -26.00
N LYS A 6 15.96 -60.56 -27.07
CA LYS A 6 16.70 -59.31 -26.95
C LYS A 6 15.70 -58.25 -26.49
N TYR A 7 15.69 -57.95 -25.20
CA TYR A 7 15.05 -56.74 -24.70
C TYR A 7 15.69 -55.55 -25.42
N ALA A 8 14.94 -54.96 -26.35
CA ALA A 8 15.34 -53.74 -27.03
C ALA A 8 15.43 -52.64 -25.97
N ARG A 9 16.66 -52.28 -25.59
CA ARG A 9 16.90 -51.08 -24.80
C ARG A 9 16.51 -49.91 -25.70
N SER A 10 15.35 -49.31 -25.43
CA SER A 10 14.92 -48.07 -26.07
C SER A 10 15.92 -46.99 -25.65
N ALA A 11 16.81 -46.62 -26.55
CA ALA A 11 17.72 -45.51 -26.34
C ALA A 11 16.91 -44.22 -26.53
N PHE A 12 16.95 -43.33 -25.53
CA PHE A 12 16.36 -42.00 -25.60
C PHE A 12 16.80 -41.29 -26.87
N THR A 13 15.85 -40.76 -27.64
CA THR A 13 16.18 -39.98 -28.84
C THR A 13 16.62 -38.58 -28.43
N LEU A 14 17.59 -37.97 -29.13
CA LEU A 14 18.02 -36.59 -28.89
C LEU A 14 16.85 -35.60 -29.02
N PHE A 15 15.89 -35.90 -29.90
CA PHE A 15 14.67 -35.11 -30.09
C PHE A 15 13.79 -35.05 -28.85
N GLU A 16 13.71 -36.13 -28.08
CA GLU A 16 12.90 -36.18 -26.85
C GLU A 16 13.47 -35.29 -25.75
N VAL A 17 14.80 -35.20 -25.66
CA VAL A 17 15.44 -34.26 -24.73
C VAL A 17 15.29 -32.81 -25.24
N MET A 18 15.37 -32.58 -26.56
CA MET A 18 15.16 -31.24 -27.12
C MET A 18 13.75 -30.70 -26.87
N ILE A 19 12.72 -31.51 -27.09
CA ILE A 19 11.33 -31.07 -26.85
C ILE A 19 11.08 -30.79 -25.37
N VAL A 20 11.65 -31.59 -24.47
CA VAL A 20 11.52 -31.36 -23.01
C VAL A 20 12.18 -30.05 -22.60
N ILE A 21 13.41 -29.79 -23.05
CA ILE A 21 14.10 -28.53 -22.74
C ILE A 21 13.35 -27.33 -23.34
N ALA A 22 12.84 -27.46 -24.57
CA ALA A 22 12.04 -26.41 -25.20
C ALA A 22 10.77 -26.08 -24.39
N ILE A 23 10.06 -27.10 -23.88
CA ILE A 23 8.88 -26.90 -23.02
C ILE A 23 9.26 -26.24 -21.69
N ILE A 24 10.36 -26.66 -21.05
CA ILE A 24 10.83 -26.08 -19.78
C ILE A 24 11.19 -24.60 -19.97
N VAL A 25 11.91 -24.24 -21.03
CA VAL A 25 12.26 -22.84 -21.33
C VAL A 25 11.01 -22.03 -21.63
N ALA A 26 10.07 -22.58 -22.40
CA ALA A 26 8.80 -21.90 -22.73
C ALA A 26 7.97 -21.63 -21.46
N ILE A 27 7.77 -22.62 -20.60
CA ILE A 27 7.02 -22.46 -19.35
C ILE A 27 7.77 -21.53 -18.38
N GLY A 28 9.09 -21.68 -18.26
CA GLY A 28 9.93 -20.86 -17.40
C GLY A 28 9.83 -19.37 -17.74
N GLY A 29 9.85 -19.02 -19.03
CA GLY A 29 9.68 -17.65 -19.50
C GLY A 29 8.33 -17.03 -19.12
N LEU A 30 7.23 -17.80 -19.23
CA LEU A 30 5.89 -17.32 -18.91
C LEU A 30 5.69 -17.10 -17.40
N VAL A 31 6.20 -18.02 -16.57
CA VAL A 31 6.06 -17.93 -15.10
C VAL A 31 6.90 -16.79 -14.53
N GLY A 32 8.12 -16.60 -15.04
CA GLY A 32 9.04 -15.57 -14.54
C GLY A 32 8.48 -14.14 -14.64
N LEU A 33 7.84 -13.80 -15.77
CA LEU A 33 7.25 -12.46 -15.95
C LEU A 33 6.02 -12.23 -15.07
N SER A 34 5.18 -13.26 -14.88
CA SER A 34 3.94 -13.15 -14.09
C SER A 34 4.20 -12.90 -12.60
N VAL A 35 5.21 -13.57 -12.04
CA VAL A 35 5.59 -13.39 -10.62
C VAL A 35 6.11 -11.97 -10.35
N LEU A 36 6.90 -11.43 -11.28
CA LEU A 36 7.48 -10.09 -11.12
C LEU A 36 6.41 -9.00 -11.10
N SER A 37 5.40 -9.09 -11.98
CA SER A 37 4.29 -8.13 -11.99
C SER A 37 3.48 -8.18 -10.70
N ARG A 38 3.11 -9.38 -10.24
CA ARG A 38 2.36 -9.56 -8.98
C ARG A 38 3.10 -9.01 -7.76
N LYS A 39 4.43 -9.13 -7.75
CA LYS A 39 5.25 -8.56 -6.68
C LYS A 39 5.15 -7.03 -6.65
N LYS A 40 5.24 -6.37 -7.80
CA LYS A 40 5.13 -4.90 -7.90
C LYS A 40 3.77 -4.41 -7.38
N ASP A 41 2.69 -5.09 -7.76
CA ASP A 41 1.34 -4.75 -7.28
C ASP A 41 1.22 -4.94 -5.76
N ALA A 42 1.73 -6.07 -5.25
CA ALA A 42 1.73 -6.35 -3.81
C ALA A 42 2.56 -5.34 -3.00
N ASP A 43 3.70 -4.88 -3.54
CA ASP A 43 4.54 -3.87 -2.90
C ASP A 43 3.80 -2.52 -2.81
N LYS A 44 3.09 -2.12 -3.88
CA LYS A 44 2.23 -0.92 -3.88
C LYS A 44 1.06 -1.03 -2.91
N ASP A 45 0.37 -2.17 -2.88
CA ASP A 45 -0.75 -2.40 -1.96
C ASP A 45 -0.28 -2.38 -0.50
N LEU A 46 0.91 -2.92 -0.22
CA LEU A 46 1.49 -2.88 1.11
C LEU A 46 1.84 -1.44 1.53
N ALA A 47 2.39 -0.63 0.63
CA ALA A 47 2.62 0.79 0.91
C ALA A 47 1.31 1.52 1.24
N LYS A 48 0.22 1.28 0.48
CA LYS A 48 -1.11 1.84 0.79
C LYS A 48 -1.63 1.43 2.17
N VAL A 49 -1.43 0.17 2.57
CA VAL A 49 -1.80 -0.31 3.91
C VAL A 49 -0.97 0.38 4.99
N GLN A 50 0.33 0.60 4.74
CA GLN A 50 1.21 1.32 5.66
C GLN A 50 0.79 2.79 5.82
N ILE A 51 0.46 3.47 4.72
CA ILE A 51 -0.11 4.83 4.75
C ILE A 51 -1.33 4.88 5.66
N LYS A 52 -2.32 4.01 5.45
CA LYS A 52 -3.53 3.95 6.30
C LYS A 52 -3.22 3.70 7.77
N SER A 53 -2.21 2.89 8.06
CA SER A 53 -1.78 2.63 9.44
C SER A 53 -1.14 3.87 10.08
N ILE A 54 -0.40 4.66 9.30
CA ILE A 54 0.21 5.91 9.76
C ILE A 54 -0.88 6.98 9.91
N GLU A 55 -1.81 7.11 8.97
CA GLU A 55 -2.98 7.99 9.06
C GLU A 55 -3.76 7.76 10.35
N SER A 56 -4.10 6.50 10.65
CA SER A 56 -4.82 6.17 11.89
C SER A 56 -4.04 6.53 13.16
N ALA A 57 -2.70 6.41 13.13
CA ALA A 57 -1.87 6.82 14.25
C ALA A 57 -1.78 8.36 14.38
N LEU A 58 -1.74 9.08 13.25
CA LEU A 58 -1.83 10.53 13.22
C LEU A 58 -3.19 11.01 13.76
N GLU A 59 -4.29 10.36 13.38
CA GLU A 59 -5.63 10.67 13.92
C GLU A 59 -5.70 10.48 15.43
N GLY A 60 -5.10 9.39 15.94
CA GLY A 60 -4.96 9.14 17.38
C GLY A 60 -4.16 10.25 18.08
N PHE A 61 -3.08 10.70 17.45
CA PHE A 61 -2.30 11.84 17.93
C PHE A 61 -3.15 13.12 17.97
N HIS A 62 -3.88 13.43 16.89
CA HIS A 62 -4.74 14.60 16.81
C HIS A 62 -5.84 14.58 17.87
N LEU A 63 -6.48 13.43 18.12
CA LEU A 63 -7.50 13.29 19.17
C LEU A 63 -6.96 13.58 20.58
N LYS A 64 -5.66 13.35 20.80
CA LYS A 64 -5.02 13.45 22.11
C LYS A 64 -4.42 14.81 22.40
N TYR A 65 -3.87 15.45 21.37
CA TYR A 65 -3.17 16.74 21.48
C TYR A 65 -3.91 17.89 20.80
N ASP A 66 -5.04 17.63 20.15
CA ASP A 66 -5.85 18.60 19.39
C ASP A 66 -5.06 19.29 18.26
N ARG A 67 -3.98 18.64 17.80
CA ARG A 67 -3.08 19.14 16.75
C ARG A 67 -2.43 17.99 16.00
N TRP A 68 -2.04 18.22 14.76
CA TRP A 68 -1.15 17.31 14.03
C TRP A 68 0.31 17.51 14.48
N PRO A 69 1.19 16.51 14.32
CA PRO A 69 2.63 16.70 14.49
C PRO A 69 3.15 17.83 13.59
N THR A 70 4.11 18.62 14.06
CA THR A 70 4.74 19.63 13.19
C THR A 70 5.69 18.98 12.18
N ASP A 71 6.13 19.74 11.18
CA ASP A 71 7.08 19.22 10.18
C ASP A 71 8.44 18.88 10.80
N GLU A 72 8.85 19.57 11.87
CA GLU A 72 10.07 19.27 12.62
C GLU A 72 9.94 18.03 13.52
N GLU A 73 8.75 17.83 14.10
CA GLU A 73 8.42 16.64 14.88
C GLU A 73 8.31 15.39 13.98
N GLY A 74 7.70 15.57 12.81
CA GLY A 74 7.47 14.58 11.76
C GLY A 74 6.70 13.35 12.24
N LEU A 75 6.79 12.25 11.48
CA LEU A 75 6.16 10.99 11.87
C LEU A 75 6.84 10.30 13.06
N ALA A 76 8.06 10.73 13.43
CA ALA A 76 8.83 10.11 14.50
C ALA A 76 8.10 10.14 15.85
N VAL A 77 7.24 11.15 16.08
CA VAL A 77 6.45 11.26 17.31
C VAL A 77 5.46 10.12 17.52
N LEU A 78 5.10 9.40 16.46
CA LEU A 78 4.14 8.30 16.54
C LEU A 78 4.72 7.06 17.22
N TRP A 79 6.05 6.93 17.24
CA TRP A 79 6.76 5.78 17.83
C TRP A 79 7.91 6.14 18.77
N SER A 80 8.35 7.40 18.79
CA SER A 80 9.32 7.92 19.76
C SER A 80 8.80 9.20 20.41
N LYS A 81 9.05 9.36 21.71
CA LYS A 81 8.76 10.60 22.43
C LYS A 81 9.82 11.68 22.22
N ASP A 82 10.98 11.32 21.66
CA ASP A 82 12.19 12.15 21.71
C ASP A 82 12.07 13.43 20.86
N THR A 83 11.22 13.40 19.84
CA THR A 83 11.01 14.54 18.94
C THR A 83 9.83 15.42 19.37
N LEU A 84 9.06 15.02 20.39
CA LEU A 84 7.84 15.72 20.79
C LEU A 84 8.18 16.99 21.61
N SER A 85 7.65 18.14 21.19
CA SER A 85 7.75 19.40 21.94
C SER A 85 6.37 20.04 22.04
N PRO A 86 5.86 20.40 23.25
CA PRO A 86 6.55 20.64 24.53
C PRO A 86 6.54 19.45 25.52
N ASP A 87 7.32 19.54 26.61
CA ASP A 87 7.38 18.55 27.71
C ASP A 87 6.01 18.17 28.31
N ALA A 88 5.02 19.07 28.22
CA ALA A 88 3.66 18.82 28.71
C ALA A 88 2.93 17.74 27.88
N ASP A 89 3.23 17.64 26.59
CA ASP A 89 2.71 16.61 25.70
C ASP A 89 3.44 15.28 25.93
N ALA A 90 4.75 15.34 26.23
CA ALA A 90 5.57 14.16 26.54
C ALA A 90 5.05 13.38 27.77
N ALA A 91 4.42 14.06 28.73
CA ALA A 91 3.80 13.42 29.89
C ALA A 91 2.57 12.57 29.55
N LYS A 92 1.86 12.90 28.46
CA LYS A 92 0.70 12.14 27.97
C LYS A 92 1.11 11.12 26.90
N TRP A 93 2.34 11.17 26.40
CA TRP A 93 2.78 10.38 25.27
C TRP A 93 2.59 8.87 25.46
N ALA A 94 1.98 8.27 24.43
CA ALA A 94 1.90 6.84 24.25
C ALA A 94 2.20 6.58 22.77
N ALA A 95 2.81 5.45 22.46
CA ALA A 95 3.06 5.08 21.07
C ALA A 95 1.71 4.83 20.38
N GLU A 96 1.38 5.69 19.41
CA GLU A 96 0.19 5.52 18.57
C GLU A 96 0.42 4.41 17.52
N LEU A 97 1.69 4.10 17.24
CA LEU A 97 2.09 2.99 16.39
C LEU A 97 2.90 1.93 17.16
N LYS A 98 2.44 0.68 17.12
CA LYS A 98 3.08 -0.44 17.86
C LYS A 98 4.49 -0.79 17.37
N SER A 99 4.75 -0.55 16.09
CA SER A 99 6.04 -0.83 15.46
C SER A 99 6.45 0.37 14.61
N PRO A 100 7.71 0.85 14.71
CA PRO A 100 8.17 1.97 13.91
C PRO A 100 8.16 1.60 12.41
N ILE A 101 7.69 2.51 11.58
CA ILE A 101 7.70 2.38 10.11
C ILE A 101 8.49 3.56 9.54
N PRO A 102 9.83 3.57 9.68
CA PRO A 102 10.64 4.74 9.31
C PRO A 102 10.73 4.96 7.79
N THR A 103 10.58 3.90 7.00
CA THR A 103 10.69 3.94 5.54
C THR A 103 9.60 3.10 4.88
N ASP A 104 9.34 3.40 3.62
CA ASP A 104 8.49 2.60 2.74
C ASP A 104 9.18 1.29 2.30
N LYS A 105 8.55 0.58 1.36
CA LYS A 105 9.05 -0.69 0.80
C LYS A 105 10.31 -0.56 -0.05
N TRP A 106 10.56 0.62 -0.61
CA TRP A 106 11.69 0.91 -1.47
C TRP A 106 12.86 1.52 -0.70
N GLY A 107 12.68 1.75 0.61
CA GLY A 107 13.68 2.25 1.53
C GLY A 107 13.77 3.76 1.57
N THR A 108 12.76 4.46 1.05
CA THR A 108 12.65 5.92 1.11
C THR A 108 11.86 6.29 2.37
N PRO A 109 12.30 7.30 3.15
CA PRO A 109 11.49 7.85 4.23
C PRO A 109 10.14 8.33 3.71
N TRP A 110 9.10 8.24 4.53
CA TRP A 110 7.80 8.79 4.20
C TRP A 110 7.87 10.32 4.12
N GLY A 111 7.23 10.90 3.11
CA GLY A 111 6.98 12.33 3.07
C GLY A 111 5.79 12.67 3.96
N TYR A 112 5.94 13.70 4.78
CA TYR A 112 4.91 14.19 5.68
C TYR A 112 4.89 15.71 5.67
N ARG A 113 3.70 16.28 5.66
CA ARG A 113 3.47 17.71 5.85
C ARG A 113 2.26 17.92 6.73
N ALA A 114 2.43 18.72 7.78
CA ALA A 114 1.40 18.98 8.79
C ALA A 114 0.18 19.72 8.23
N VAL A 115 0.41 20.63 7.28
CA VAL A 115 -0.62 21.39 6.58
C VAL A 115 -0.64 20.97 5.12
N SER A 116 -1.77 20.45 4.65
CA SER A 116 -1.94 20.00 3.28
C SER A 116 -1.78 21.14 2.27
N GLU A 117 -1.04 20.90 1.19
CA GLU A 117 -1.02 21.78 0.00
C GLU A 117 -2.06 21.38 -1.05
N HIS A 118 -2.67 20.21 -0.90
CA HIS A 118 -3.52 19.57 -1.90
C HIS A 118 -4.98 19.44 -1.46
N GLY A 119 -5.34 20.05 -0.33
CA GLY A 119 -6.68 19.97 0.24
C GLY A 119 -6.96 21.08 1.25
N ASP A 120 -7.82 20.78 2.22
CA ASP A 120 -8.15 21.71 3.30
C ASP A 120 -6.95 21.89 4.24
N GLU A 121 -6.76 23.11 4.77
CA GLU A 121 -5.71 23.44 5.74
C GLU A 121 -5.79 22.63 7.06
N THR A 122 -6.90 21.93 7.28
CA THR A 122 -7.13 21.06 8.44
C THR A 122 -6.62 19.62 8.24
N LYS A 123 -6.21 19.28 7.02
CA LYS A 123 -5.67 17.97 6.63
C LYS A 123 -4.15 18.01 6.56
N PHE A 124 -3.55 16.82 6.59
CA PHE A 124 -2.11 16.61 6.40
C PHE A 124 -1.85 15.88 5.09
N ASP A 125 -0.65 16.07 4.54
CA ASP A 125 -0.16 15.32 3.38
C ASP A 125 0.79 14.22 3.87
N LEU A 126 0.56 13.00 3.40
CA LEU A 126 1.40 11.81 3.65
C LEU A 126 1.60 11.05 2.34
N TRP A 127 2.86 10.80 1.97
CA TRP A 127 3.18 10.09 0.74
C TRP A 127 4.44 9.22 0.82
N SER A 128 4.58 8.33 -0.16
CA SER A 128 5.79 7.56 -0.47
C SER A 128 6.20 7.86 -1.91
N ASN A 129 7.50 8.04 -2.12
CA ASN A 129 8.15 8.27 -3.42
C ASN A 129 8.16 7.05 -4.35
N GLY A 130 7.44 5.99 -3.99
CA GLY A 130 7.30 4.82 -4.84
C GLY A 130 8.62 4.09 -5.18
N PRO A 131 8.55 3.20 -6.20
CA PRO A 131 9.70 2.47 -6.73
C PRO A 131 10.86 3.33 -7.25
N ASP A 132 10.58 4.49 -7.83
CA ASP A 132 11.60 5.33 -8.48
C ASP A 132 12.35 6.27 -7.51
N LYS A 133 11.80 6.42 -6.29
CA LYS A 133 12.35 7.22 -5.18
C LYS A 133 12.42 8.71 -5.49
N GLN A 134 11.64 9.20 -6.44
CA GLN A 134 11.52 10.60 -6.78
C GLN A 134 10.18 11.13 -6.28
N GLU A 135 10.10 12.43 -6.02
CA GLU A 135 8.86 13.06 -5.59
C GLU A 135 8.19 13.72 -6.80
N GLY A 136 6.86 13.71 -6.83
CA GLY A 136 6.07 14.31 -7.89
C GLY A 136 5.95 13.46 -9.14
N THR A 137 6.19 12.15 -9.03
CA THR A 137 6.10 11.19 -10.14
C THR A 137 4.80 10.40 -10.06
N GLU A 138 4.42 9.75 -11.18
CA GLU A 138 3.15 9.02 -11.28
C GLU A 138 3.10 7.75 -10.40
N ASP A 139 4.24 7.28 -9.89
CA ASP A 139 4.34 6.13 -9.01
C ASP A 139 4.29 6.46 -7.52
N ASP A 140 4.17 7.75 -7.18
CA ASP A 140 3.93 8.22 -5.83
C ASP A 140 2.62 7.65 -5.27
N ILE A 141 2.67 7.26 -4.00
CA ILE A 141 1.52 6.75 -3.26
C ILE A 141 1.22 7.76 -2.16
N LYS A 142 0.07 8.41 -2.26
CA LYS A 142 -0.34 9.54 -1.44
C LYS A 142 -1.69 9.32 -0.77
N ASN A 143 -1.96 10.07 0.30
CA ASN A 143 -3.26 10.08 0.98
C ASN A 143 -4.29 11.04 0.36
N TRP A 144 -3.87 12.01 -0.47
CA TRP A 144 -4.77 12.89 -1.20
C TRP A 144 -5.01 12.43 -2.64
N THR A 145 -6.09 12.91 -3.25
CA THR A 145 -6.31 12.83 -4.70
C THR A 145 -5.81 14.11 -5.34
N ASP A 146 -5.14 14.02 -6.49
CA ASP A 146 -4.90 15.22 -7.30
C ASP A 146 -6.25 15.64 -7.87
N ASP A 147 -6.81 16.72 -7.37
CA ASP A 147 -8.08 17.26 -7.85
C ASP A 147 -7.88 17.93 -9.22
N GLY A 148 -7.73 17.08 -10.24
CA GLY A 148 -7.93 17.35 -11.67
C GLY A 148 -8.93 16.37 -12.32
N GLU A 149 -9.31 15.29 -11.62
CA GLU A 149 -10.41 14.41 -12.00
C GLU A 149 -11.38 14.28 -10.82
N GLY A 150 -12.50 15.02 -10.91
CA GLY A 150 -13.51 15.06 -9.87
C GLY A 150 -13.98 13.66 -9.46
N ALA A 151 -13.89 13.38 -8.17
CA ALA A 151 -14.51 12.20 -7.58
C ALA A 151 -15.98 12.10 -8.01
N PRO A 152 -16.49 10.93 -8.43
CA PRO A 152 -17.92 10.73 -8.51
C PRO A 152 -18.46 10.81 -7.09
N THR A 153 -19.22 11.87 -6.81
CA THR A 153 -19.99 12.02 -5.58
C THR A 153 -21.02 10.88 -5.53
N ASP A 154 -20.67 9.77 -4.89
CA ASP A 154 -21.64 8.77 -4.47
C ASP A 154 -22.37 9.29 -3.23
N SER A 155 -23.26 10.26 -3.46
CA SER A 155 -24.31 10.63 -2.51
C SER A 155 -25.61 9.96 -2.95
N GLY A 156 -25.62 8.62 -2.94
CA GLY A 156 -26.85 7.83 -2.97
C GLY A 156 -27.59 7.96 -1.63
N THR A 157 -28.23 9.10 -1.38
CA THR A 157 -29.20 9.22 -0.28
C THR A 157 -30.48 8.48 -0.67
N PRO A 158 -30.89 7.40 0.00
CA PRO A 158 -32.20 6.82 -0.27
C PRO A 158 -33.25 7.74 0.36
N SER A 159 -33.96 8.50 -0.46
CA SER A 159 -35.15 9.23 -0.05
C SER A 159 -36.20 8.25 0.46
N THR A 160 -36.29 8.12 1.78
CA THR A 160 -37.40 7.43 2.45
C THR A 160 -38.64 8.28 2.31
N THR A 161 -39.45 8.00 1.28
CA THR A 161 -40.81 8.50 1.16
C THR A 161 -41.68 7.78 2.18
N GLY A 162 -41.80 8.36 3.37
CA GLY A 162 -42.78 7.95 4.38
C GLY A 162 -44.19 8.28 3.89
N GLY A 163 -44.95 7.25 3.54
CA GLY A 163 -46.39 7.36 3.35
C GLY A 163 -47.08 7.61 4.69
N SER A 164 -47.74 8.76 4.81
CA SER A 164 -48.69 9.03 5.89
C SER A 164 -50.09 9.12 5.28
N SER A 165 -50.82 8.01 5.35
CA SER A 165 -52.27 7.98 5.17
C SER A 165 -52.92 8.60 6.41
N THR A 166 -53.48 9.81 6.25
CA THR A 166 -54.33 10.43 7.28
C THR A 166 -55.79 10.27 6.89
N THR A 167 -56.54 9.78 7.86
CA THR A 167 -57.95 9.42 7.90
C THR A 167 -58.84 10.63 8.20
N GLY A 168 -59.99 10.73 7.52
CA GLY A 168 -61.29 11.12 8.10
C GLY A 168 -61.60 12.61 8.32
N GLY A 169 -62.75 13.04 7.79
CA GLY A 169 -63.40 14.33 8.06
C GLY A 169 -64.44 14.66 7.00
#